data_AF-A0AAU0XIW1-F1
#
_entry.id   AF-A0AAU0XIW1-F1
#
_cell.length_a   1.000
_cell.length_b   1.000
_cell.length_c   1.000
_cell.angle_alpha   90.00
_cell.angle_beta   90.00
_cell.angle_gamma   90.00
#
_symmetry.space_group_name_H-M   'P 1'
#
loop_
_entity.id
_entity.type
_entity.pdbx_description
1 polymer ?
#
loop_
_entity_poly.entity_id
_entity_poly.type
_entity_poly.pdbx_seq_one_letter_code
_entity_poly.pdbx_strand_id
1 'polypeptide(L)'
;MPTSCSPTPPTRGGATRPGRRCSAPTDEVLGFAAQIGLDRADAAEALRERRYRDRVAADQREAERLGAGGTPFTVLDGRYALPGAVGTDELLAAMITAWEATHPEPRPLQVLGEGHVEGACGVDGCAVPPRPAT
;
A
#
# COMPACT_ATOMS: atom_id res chain seq x y z
N MET A 1 26.26 -9.45 21.06
CA MET A 1 25.40 -10.40 21.80
C MET A 1 24.81 -11.40 20.81
N PRO A 2 24.65 -12.68 21.15
CA PRO A 2 24.18 -13.69 20.20
C PRO A 2 22.72 -13.44 19.82
N THR A 3 22.37 -13.80 18.58
CA THR A 3 21.00 -13.84 18.05
C THR A 3 20.08 -14.59 19.01
N SER A 4 19.01 -13.94 19.48
CA SER A 4 18.00 -14.59 20.31
C SER A 4 17.02 -15.34 19.42
N CYS A 5 16.90 -16.65 19.62
CA CYS A 5 16.02 -17.52 18.84
C CYS A 5 15.01 -18.22 19.75
N SER A 6 13.71 -18.04 19.50
CA SER A 6 12.61 -18.70 20.21
C SER A 6 11.91 -19.74 19.34
N PRO A 7 11.23 -20.75 19.89
CA PRO A 7 10.47 -21.73 19.11
C PRO A 7 9.33 -21.08 18.31
N THR A 8 9.12 -21.51 17.08
CA THR A 8 7.97 -21.10 16.27
C THR A 8 6.71 -21.84 16.78
N PRO A 9 5.64 -21.16 17.26
CA PRO A 9 4.38 -21.82 17.57
C PRO A 9 3.78 -22.53 16.33
N PRO A 10 3.07 -23.65 16.52
CA PRO A 10 2.50 -24.42 15.42
C PRO A 10 1.46 -23.59 14.64
N THR A 11 1.50 -23.65 13.30
CA THR A 11 0.45 -23.10 12.45
C THR A 11 -0.69 -24.12 12.29
N ARG A 12 -1.94 -23.66 12.22
CA ARG A 12 -3.08 -24.55 11.93
C ARG A 12 -2.92 -25.08 10.50
N GLY A 13 -2.69 -26.40 10.36
CA GLY A 13 -2.93 -27.13 9.11
C GLY A 13 -1.72 -27.55 8.27
N GLY A 14 -0.47 -27.44 8.74
CA GLY A 14 0.71 -27.84 7.98
C GLY A 14 1.68 -28.75 8.75
N ALA A 15 2.38 -29.63 8.04
CA ALA A 15 3.45 -30.46 8.60
C ALA A 15 4.53 -29.57 9.25
N THR A 16 4.62 -29.63 10.59
CA THR A 16 5.53 -28.81 11.38
C THR A 16 6.96 -29.31 11.25
N ARG A 17 7.77 -28.64 10.42
CA ARG A 17 9.22 -28.68 10.57
C ARG A 17 9.59 -27.78 11.77
N PRO A 18 10.40 -28.21 12.74
CA PRO A 18 10.75 -27.38 13.89
C PRO A 18 11.54 -26.15 13.42
N GLY A 19 10.89 -24.98 13.48
CA GLY A 19 11.48 -23.69 13.17
C GLY A 19 11.85 -22.93 14.45
N ARG A 20 12.88 -22.08 14.36
CA ARG A 20 13.19 -21.07 15.37
C ARG A 20 12.94 -19.68 14.77
N ARG A 21 12.28 -18.79 15.51
CA ARG A 21 12.20 -17.36 15.20
C ARG A 21 13.38 -16.66 15.85
N CYS A 22 14.30 -16.17 15.02
CA CYS A 22 15.49 -15.46 15.46
C CYS A 22 15.30 -13.96 15.23
N SER A 23 15.55 -13.13 16.26
CA SER A 23 15.57 -11.68 16.13
C SER A 23 17.02 -11.18 16.06
N ALA A 24 17.28 -10.22 15.17
CA ALA A 24 18.57 -9.52 15.12
C ALA A 24 18.86 -8.86 16.49
N PRO A 25 20.11 -8.87 16.97
CA PRO A 25 20.52 -8.08 18.12
C PRO A 25 20.21 -6.60 17.92
N THR A 26 19.76 -5.90 18.96
CA THR A 26 19.42 -4.47 18.90
C THR A 26 20.54 -3.62 18.31
N ASP A 27 21.79 -3.92 18.64
CA ASP A 27 22.96 -3.22 18.13
C ASP A 27 23.11 -3.29 16.60
N GLU A 28 22.76 -4.44 16.01
CA GLU A 28 22.78 -4.64 14.56
C GLU A 28 21.72 -3.78 13.88
N VAL A 29 20.50 -3.74 14.44
CA VAL A 29 19.41 -2.88 13.96
C VAL A 29 19.81 -1.40 14.04
N LEU A 30 20.46 -0.99 15.12
CA LEU A 30 20.98 0.38 15.27
C LEU A 30 22.13 0.69 14.32
N GLY A 31 22.92 -0.31 13.94
CA GLY A 31 23.91 -0.21 12.87
C GLY A 31 23.27 0.11 11.53
N PHE A 32 22.21 -0.62 11.16
CA PHE A 32 21.46 -0.33 9.92
C PHE A 32 20.75 1.03 9.97
N ALA A 33 20.17 1.40 11.11
CA ALA A 33 19.55 2.71 11.28
C ALA A 33 20.52 3.87 10.99
N ALA A 34 21.75 3.78 11.48
CA ALA A 34 22.78 4.78 11.21
C ALA A 34 23.21 4.80 9.73
N GLN A 35 23.29 3.64 9.06
CA GLN A 35 23.64 3.55 7.64
C GLN A 35 22.64 4.27 6.72
N ILE A 36 21.36 4.28 7.10
CA ILE A 36 20.30 4.99 6.36
C ILE A 36 20.09 6.43 6.87
N GLY A 37 20.94 6.93 7.77
CA GLY A 37 20.95 8.32 8.24
C GLY A 37 20.00 8.65 9.41
N LEU A 38 19.50 7.64 10.14
CA LEU A 38 18.70 7.88 11.34
C LEU A 38 19.59 8.15 12.57
N ASP A 39 19.11 9.01 13.48
CA ASP A 39 19.76 9.20 14.77
C ASP A 39 19.72 7.92 15.61
N ARG A 40 20.89 7.54 16.14
CA ARG A 40 21.07 6.27 16.84
C ARG A 40 20.41 6.28 18.23
N ALA A 41 20.41 7.40 18.93
CA ALA A 41 19.81 7.51 20.25
C ALA A 41 18.28 7.47 20.15
N ASP A 42 17.71 8.20 19.20
CA ASP A 42 16.27 8.21 18.93
C ASP A 42 15.77 6.83 18.46
N ALA A 43 16.54 6.16 17.59
CA ALA A 43 16.22 4.80 17.15
C ALA A 43 16.27 3.79 18.32
N ALA A 44 17.28 3.92 19.20
CA ALA A 44 17.40 3.07 20.38
C ALA A 44 16.23 3.28 21.35
N GLU A 45 15.81 4.53 21.56
CA GLU A 45 14.65 4.85 22.36
C GLU A 45 13.37 4.26 21.77
N ALA A 46 13.13 4.45 20.47
CA ALA A 46 11.95 3.91 19.79
C ALA A 46 11.86 2.38 19.88
N LEU A 47 13.00 1.67 19.78
CA LEU A 47 13.08 0.21 19.97
C LEU A 47 12.79 -0.18 21.43
N ARG A 48 13.37 0.53 22.40
CA ARG A 48 13.16 0.29 23.85
C ARG A 48 11.70 0.47 24.23
N GLU A 49 11.06 1.54 23.74
CA GLU A 49 9.65 1.86 24.01
C GLU A 49 8.67 1.03 23.19
N ARG A 50 9.17 0.26 22.22
CA ARG A 50 8.34 -0.47 21.25
C ARG A 50 7.34 0.47 20.56
N ARG A 51 7.78 1.70 20.26
CA ARG A 51 6.95 2.83 19.78
C ARG A 51 6.07 2.48 18.57
N TYR A 52 6.55 1.59 17.70
CA TYR A 52 5.84 1.19 16.47
C TYR A 52 5.16 -0.20 16.53
N ARG A 53 5.15 -0.87 17.69
CA ARG A 53 4.60 -2.23 17.84
C ARG A 53 3.17 -2.34 17.33
N ASP A 54 2.32 -1.38 17.69
CA ASP A 54 0.91 -1.44 17.35
C ASP A 54 0.66 -1.19 15.85
N ARG A 55 1.51 -0.39 15.19
CA ARG A 55 1.48 -0.24 13.73
C ARG A 55 1.89 -1.54 13.04
N VAL A 56 2.99 -2.16 13.47
CA VAL A 56 3.43 -3.46 12.92
C VAL A 56 2.34 -4.53 13.07
N ALA A 57 1.66 -4.56 14.21
CA ALA A 57 0.54 -5.49 14.43
C ALA A 57 -0.69 -5.14 13.55
N ALA A 58 -0.94 -3.85 13.28
CA ALA A 58 -1.99 -3.43 12.36
C ALA A 58 -1.69 -3.85 10.92
N ASP A 59 -0.45 -3.67 10.46
CA ASP A 59 -0.01 -4.09 9.13
C ASP A 59 -0.14 -5.61 8.94
N GLN A 60 0.18 -6.40 9.96
CA GLN A 60 -0.02 -7.85 9.95
C GLN A 60 -1.50 -8.24 9.80
N ARG A 61 -2.39 -7.60 10.57
CA ARG A 61 -3.85 -7.84 10.47
C ARG A 61 -4.41 -7.42 9.12
N GLU A 62 -3.90 -6.33 8.55
CA GLU A 62 -4.29 -5.90 7.20
C GLU A 62 -3.87 -6.94 6.16
N ALA A 63 -2.62 -7.41 6.21
CA ALA A 63 -2.12 -8.44 5.32
C ALA A 63 -2.97 -9.73 5.42
N GLU A 64 -3.30 -10.18 6.63
CA GLU A 64 -4.18 -11.34 6.84
C GLU A 64 -5.58 -11.11 6.25
N ARG A 65 -6.18 -9.92 6.45
CA ARG A 65 -7.47 -9.56 5.87
C ARG A 65 -7.47 -9.54 4.34
N LEU A 66 -6.35 -9.15 3.74
CA LEU A 66 -6.16 -9.15 2.29
C LEU A 66 -5.80 -10.55 1.73
N GLY A 67 -5.71 -11.57 2.60
CA GLY A 67 -5.45 -12.96 2.19
C GLY A 67 -3.97 -13.32 2.05
N ALA A 68 -3.05 -12.51 2.59
CA ALA A 68 -1.62 -12.81 2.54
C ALA A 68 -1.29 -14.02 3.44
N GLY A 69 -0.94 -15.15 2.82
CA GLY A 69 -0.46 -16.36 3.51
C GLY A 69 1.06 -16.46 3.65
N GLY A 70 1.79 -15.51 3.06
CA GLY A 70 3.25 -15.48 3.02
C GLY A 70 3.77 -14.22 2.34
N THR A 71 5.08 -14.01 2.39
CA THR A 71 5.74 -12.83 1.81
C THR A 71 6.79 -13.23 0.77
N PRO A 72 7.03 -12.40 -0.27
CA PRO A 72 6.34 -11.13 -0.54
C PRO A 72 4.90 -11.33 -1.03
N PHE A 73 4.02 -10.37 -0.74
CA PHE A 73 2.63 -10.31 -1.20
C PHE A 73 2.34 -8.85 -1.54
N THR A 74 2.21 -8.55 -2.83
CA THR A 74 2.05 -7.18 -3.31
C THR A 74 0.59 -6.93 -3.65
N VAL A 75 0.04 -5.83 -3.17
CA VAL A 75 -1.33 -5.40 -3.49
C VAL A 75 -1.27 -4.15 -4.35
N LEU A 76 -1.91 -4.20 -5.52
CA LEU A 76 -1.99 -3.10 -6.48
C LEU A 76 -3.39 -2.49 -6.42
N ASP A 77 -3.44 -1.20 -6.08
CA ASP A 77 -4.66 -0.38 -6.00
C ASP A 77 -5.80 -1.00 -5.17
N GLY A 78 -5.46 -1.80 -4.15
CA GLY A 78 -6.44 -2.50 -3.30
C GLY A 78 -7.32 -3.53 -4.03
N ARG A 79 -7.02 -3.83 -5.30
CA ARG A 79 -7.87 -4.66 -6.18
C ARG A 79 -7.20 -5.92 -6.68
N TYR A 80 -5.90 -5.85 -6.94
CA TYR A 80 -5.13 -6.96 -7.47
C TYR A 80 -4.06 -7.37 -6.45
N ALA A 81 -3.83 -8.67 -6.32
CA ALA A 81 -2.81 -9.22 -5.42
C ALA A 81 -1.88 -10.15 -6.19
N LEU A 82 -0.57 -9.99 -5.98
CA LEU A 82 0.48 -10.83 -6.51
C LEU A 82 1.16 -11.57 -5.35
N PRO A 83 0.82 -12.85 -5.13
CA PRO A 83 1.46 -13.65 -4.10
C PRO A 83 2.82 -14.15 -4.59
N GLY A 84 3.85 -13.98 -3.76
CA GLY A 84 5.20 -14.47 -4.02
C GLY A 84 6.08 -13.51 -4.81
N ALA A 85 7.33 -13.92 -5.01
CA ALA A 85 8.29 -13.17 -5.79
C ALA A 85 8.07 -13.45 -7.28
N VAL A 86 7.52 -12.47 -8.00
CA VAL A 86 7.29 -12.53 -9.45
C VAL A 86 8.46 -11.88 -10.21
N GLY A 87 8.58 -12.19 -11.50
CA GLY A 87 9.54 -11.54 -12.38
C GLY A 87 9.17 -10.07 -12.66
N THR A 88 10.14 -9.25 -13.06
CA THR A 88 9.92 -7.82 -13.35
C THR A 88 8.85 -7.60 -14.42
N ASP A 89 8.84 -8.41 -15.49
CA ASP A 89 7.88 -8.28 -16.58
C ASP A 89 6.44 -8.58 -16.12
N GLU A 90 6.28 -9.57 -15.24
CA GLU A 90 4.98 -9.94 -14.66
C GLU A 90 4.48 -8.85 -13.72
N LEU A 91 5.36 -8.30 -12.88
CA LEU A 91 5.01 -7.16 -12.01
C LEU A 91 4.61 -5.93 -12.85
N LEU A 92 5.34 -5.63 -13.93
CA LEU A 92 5.03 -4.52 -14.82
C LEU A 92 3.68 -4.72 -15.51
N ALA A 93 3.41 -5.91 -16.05
CA ALA A 93 2.12 -6.23 -16.67
C ALA A 93 0.95 -6.07 -15.68
N ALA A 94 1.14 -6.47 -14.41
CA ALA A 94 0.13 -6.30 -13.39
C ALA A 94 -0.11 -4.83 -13.02
N MET A 95 0.95 -4.01 -12.96
CA MET A 95 0.82 -2.56 -12.74
C MET A 95 0.08 -1.89 -13.89
N ILE A 96 0.37 -2.25 -15.14
CA ILE A 96 -0.35 -1.74 -16.32
C ILE A 96 -1.82 -2.13 -16.26
N THR A 97 -2.12 -3.39 -15.93
CA THR A 97 -3.50 -3.87 -15.78
C THR A 97 -4.26 -3.09 -14.70
N ALA A 98 -3.64 -2.85 -13.54
CA ALA A 98 -4.24 -2.06 -12.47
C ALA A 98 -4.46 -0.60 -12.88
N TRP A 99 -3.54 -0.02 -13.64
CA TRP A 99 -3.65 1.33 -14.18
C TRP A 99 -4.80 1.48 -15.17
N GLU A 100 -4.90 0.60 -16.17
CA GLU A 100 -5.97 0.65 -17.17
C GLU A 100 -7.36 0.47 -16.56
N ALA A 101 -7.47 -0.38 -15.52
CA ALA A 101 -8.72 -0.57 -14.78
C ALA A 101 -9.18 0.66 -13.98
N THR A 102 -8.30 1.64 -13.76
CA THR A 102 -8.56 2.87 -13.01
C THR A 102 -8.61 4.12 -13.89
N HIS A 103 -7.99 4.05 -15.06
CA HIS A 103 -7.86 5.16 -16.01
C HIS A 103 -8.44 4.73 -17.37
N PRO A 104 -9.76 4.48 -17.46
CA PRO A 104 -10.36 4.22 -18.76
C PRO A 104 -10.16 5.44 -19.65
N GLU A 105 -9.74 5.22 -20.90
CA GLU A 105 -9.65 6.28 -21.90
C GLU A 105 -10.99 7.04 -21.96
N PRO A 106 -10.98 8.39 -21.90
CA PRO A 106 -12.19 9.17 -21.94
C PRO A 106 -12.88 8.93 -23.28
N ARG A 107 -13.96 8.16 -23.25
CA ARG A 107 -14.83 8.00 -24.42
C ARG A 107 -15.66 9.27 -24.58
N PRO A 108 -15.72 9.87 -25.78
CA PRO A 108 -16.64 10.97 -26.05
C PRO A 108 -18.05 10.56 -25.61
N LEU A 109 -18.60 11.31 -24.67
CA LEU A 109 -19.94 11.06 -24.18
C LEU A 109 -20.94 11.37 -25.29
N GLN A 110 -21.90 10.48 -25.51
CA GLN A 110 -23.08 10.83 -26.27
C GLN A 110 -23.92 11.79 -25.41
N VAL A 111 -24.02 13.03 -25.85
CA VAL A 111 -24.87 14.03 -25.22
C VAL A 111 -26.32 13.64 -25.51
N LEU A 112 -27.03 13.20 -24.47
CA LEU A 112 -28.47 12.93 -24.54
C LEU A 112 -29.22 14.23 -24.24
N GLY A 113 -29.76 14.86 -25.29
CA GLY A 113 -30.51 16.12 -25.21
C GLY A 113 -30.03 17.14 -26.24
N GLU A 114 -30.93 17.98 -26.77
CA GLU A 114 -30.59 19.11 -27.63
C GLU A 114 -30.54 20.40 -26.79
N GLY A 115 -29.37 21.04 -26.71
CA GLY A 115 -29.26 22.43 -26.22
C GLY A 115 -28.47 22.63 -24.93
N HIS A 116 -28.07 23.88 -24.71
CA HIS A 116 -27.36 24.36 -23.53
C HIS A 116 -28.13 24.04 -22.25
N VAL A 117 -27.47 23.41 -21.28
CA VAL A 117 -28.05 23.22 -19.95
C VAL A 117 -28.10 24.58 -19.27
N GLU A 118 -29.30 25.12 -19.01
CA GLU A 118 -29.45 26.35 -18.25
C GLU A 118 -28.72 26.22 -16.90
N GLY A 119 -27.79 27.13 -16.63
CA GLY A 119 -26.98 27.14 -15.41
C GLY A 119 -25.69 26.31 -15.45
N ALA A 120 -25.37 25.61 -16.56
CA ALA A 120 -24.05 25.01 -16.75
C ALA A 120 -23.09 26.01 -17.41
N CYS A 121 -21.86 26.07 -16.88
CA CYS A 121 -20.76 26.84 -17.45
C CYS A 121 -19.85 25.90 -18.23
N GLY A 122 -19.58 26.24 -19.49
CA GLY A 122 -18.60 25.53 -20.29
C GLY A 122 -17.20 26.12 -20.14
N VAL A 123 -16.23 25.47 -20.79
CA VAL A 123 -14.88 26.04 -21.02
C VAL A 123 -14.95 27.41 -21.71
N ASP A 124 -15.99 27.62 -22.52
CA ASP A 124 -16.25 28.87 -23.23
C ASP A 124 -16.99 29.92 -22.37
N GLY A 125 -17.25 29.61 -21.09
CA GLY A 125 -17.90 30.50 -20.13
C GLY A 125 -19.36 30.15 -19.83
N CYS A 126 -19.97 30.99 -18.99
CA CYS A 126 -21.36 30.86 -18.57
C CYS A 126 -22.24 31.83 -19.36
N ALA A 127 -23.44 31.39 -19.74
CA ALA A 127 -24.45 32.32 -20.25
C ALA A 127 -24.88 33.28 -19.12
N VAL A 128 -24.62 34.58 -19.30
CA VAL A 128 -25.10 35.63 -18.39
C VAL A 128 -26.45 36.15 -18.93
N PRO A 129 -27.54 36.16 -18.14
CA PRO A 129 -28.81 36.70 -18.59
C PRO A 129 -28.65 38.19 -18.94
N PRO A 130 -29.37 38.69 -19.97
CA PRO A 130 -29.29 40.09 -20.35
C PRO A 130 -29.73 40.98 -19.18
N ARG A 131 -29.01 42.08 -18.94
CA ARG A 131 -29.45 43.06 -17.92
C ARG A 131 -30.78 43.67 -18.34
N PRO A 132 -31.74 43.85 -17.41
CA PRO A 132 -32.96 44.58 -17.71
C PRO A 132 -32.62 46.02 -18.13
N ALA A 133 -33.27 46.50 -19.18
CA ALA A 133 -33.18 47.90 -19.60
C ALA A 133 -33.91 48.77 -18.57
N THR A 134 -33.20 49.78 -18.04
CA THR A 134 -33.77 50.82 -17.17
C THR A 134 -34.77 51.69 -17.92
#